data_AF-A0A7W2TMU2-F1
#
_entry.id   AF-A0A7W2TMU2-F1
#
_cell.length_a   1.000
_cell.length_b   1.000
_cell.length_c   1.000
_cell.angle_alpha   90.00
_cell.angle_beta   90.00
_cell.angle_gamma   90.00
#
_symmetry.space_group_name_H-M   'P 1'
#
loop_
_entity.id
_entity.type
_entity.pdbx_description
1 polymer ?
#
loop_
_entity_poly.entity_id
_entity_poly.type
_entity_poly.pdbx_seq_one_letter_code
_entity_poly.pdbx_strand_id
1 'polypeptide(L)'
;MRNLLIIVALFLSFTSSVYAQNTSDTQTPSTQSETQHSAKTQYDSLFAYYFAAARTNDTAVIEQFVDAGIPIDSYNNKGYTALMIATYHGNKNTVNTLLHLGANACLEDNRGNTALMAAIFRGEFSIAKTLVSLDCDNAHQNKAGQTAEQFAQTFGQQKVIELLAQVNNAK
;
A
#
# COMPACT_ATOMS: atom_id res chain seq x y z
N MET A 1 -20.03 17.59 -10.18
CA MET A 1 -20.00 16.63 -11.30
C MET A 1 -18.86 17.00 -12.23
N ARG A 2 -17.92 16.06 -12.40
CA ARG A 2 -17.18 15.79 -13.63
C ARG A 2 -16.06 16.77 -14.05
N ASN A 3 -14.91 16.69 -13.37
CA ASN A 3 -13.60 16.88 -14.01
C ASN A 3 -12.83 15.56 -13.96
N LEU A 4 -13.36 14.58 -14.68
CA LEU A 4 -12.74 13.31 -15.03
C LEU A 4 -12.57 13.38 -16.55
N LEU A 5 -11.35 13.60 -17.10
CA LEU A 5 -10.99 13.26 -18.50
C LEU A 5 -9.60 13.72 -19.05
N ILE A 6 -8.58 14.12 -18.29
CA ILE A 6 -7.36 14.71 -18.93
C ILE A 6 -6.08 13.85 -18.97
N ILE A 7 -5.99 12.65 -18.40
CA ILE A 7 -4.70 11.89 -18.47
C ILE A 7 -4.85 10.45 -18.97
N VAL A 8 -5.63 10.24 -20.03
CA VAL A 8 -5.56 9.00 -20.84
C VAL A 8 -5.88 9.33 -22.30
N ALA A 9 -4.92 9.85 -23.08
CA ALA A 9 -4.86 9.71 -24.55
C ALA A 9 -3.73 10.57 -25.15
N LEU A 10 -2.51 10.03 -25.23
CA LEU A 10 -1.58 10.42 -26.29
C LEU A 10 -0.89 9.17 -26.83
N PHE A 11 -1.63 8.40 -27.62
CA PHE A 11 -1.08 7.46 -28.59
C PHE A 11 -1.80 7.66 -29.94
N LEU A 12 -0.98 7.99 -30.96
CA LEU A 12 -1.14 7.75 -32.40
C LEU A 12 -2.11 8.61 -33.23
N SER A 13 -1.52 9.55 -34.00
CA SER A 13 -1.69 9.58 -35.47
C SER A 13 -0.59 10.41 -36.16
N PHE A 14 0.32 9.70 -36.84
CA PHE A 14 1.07 10.12 -38.05
C PHE A 14 0.08 10.58 -39.16
N THR A 15 0.36 11.32 -40.25
CA THR A 15 1.50 11.79 -41.06
C THR A 15 1.08 13.11 -41.72
N SER A 16 1.96 14.07 -42.05
CA SER A 16 2.64 14.26 -43.36
C SER A 16 3.26 15.66 -43.24
N SER A 17 4.47 16.01 -43.69
CA SER A 17 4.96 15.92 -45.06
C SER A 17 6.38 16.53 -45.12
N VAL A 18 7.28 15.84 -45.84
CA VAL A 18 8.10 16.41 -46.94
C VAL A 18 9.53 16.94 -46.70
N TYR A 19 10.37 16.38 -47.59
CA TYR A 19 11.67 16.73 -48.19
C TYR A 19 13.01 16.44 -47.50
N ALA A 20 13.76 15.63 -48.26
CA ALA A 20 15.10 15.08 -48.06
C ALA A 20 16.23 16.12 -48.17
N GLN A 21 17.34 15.84 -47.48
CA GLN A 21 18.68 15.68 -48.08
C GLN A 21 19.52 14.71 -47.24
N ASN A 22 20.40 13.99 -47.94
CA ASN A 22 21.16 12.81 -47.55
C ASN A 22 22.63 13.19 -47.34
N THR A 23 23.27 12.85 -46.21
CA THR A 23 24.73 12.60 -46.11
C THR A 23 25.08 11.84 -44.82
N SER A 24 25.60 10.61 -45.00
CA SER A 24 26.65 9.89 -44.25
C SER A 24 26.73 9.96 -42.70
N ASP A 25 26.70 8.75 -42.12
CA ASP A 25 27.34 8.30 -40.88
C ASP A 25 26.94 8.96 -39.55
N THR A 26 25.90 8.42 -38.92
CA THR A 26 26.01 7.96 -37.53
C THR A 26 24.93 6.91 -37.26
N GLN A 27 25.34 5.74 -36.77
CA GLN A 27 24.42 4.79 -36.15
C GLN A 27 23.74 5.48 -34.97
N THR A 28 22.46 5.83 -35.12
CA THR A 28 21.53 6.14 -34.03
C THR A 28 21.35 4.91 -33.15
N PRO A 29 21.69 4.94 -31.85
CA PRO A 29 21.15 3.98 -30.90
C PRO A 29 19.72 4.40 -30.55
N SER A 30 18.79 3.49 -30.84
CA SER A 30 17.37 3.44 -30.48
C SER A 30 16.94 4.25 -29.25
N THR A 31 16.36 5.43 -29.46
CA THR A 31 15.70 6.28 -28.43
C THR A 31 14.30 5.78 -28.06
N GLN A 32 14.13 4.48 -27.78
CA GLN A 32 12.84 3.92 -27.34
C GLN A 32 12.91 3.12 -26.03
N SER A 33 14.10 2.86 -25.47
CA SER A 33 14.25 2.16 -24.18
C SER A 33 14.42 3.07 -22.96
N GLU A 34 14.86 4.32 -23.16
CA GLU A 34 15.20 5.23 -22.04
C GLU A 34 13.96 5.88 -21.39
N THR A 35 12.89 6.12 -22.14
CA THR A 35 11.68 6.83 -21.67
C THR A 35 10.74 5.96 -20.82
N GLN A 36 10.64 4.66 -21.10
CA GLN A 36 9.84 3.75 -20.27
C GLN A 36 10.55 3.36 -18.97
N HIS A 37 11.88 3.26 -19.01
CA HIS A 37 12.67 2.96 -17.83
C HIS A 37 12.70 4.13 -16.84
N SER A 38 12.77 5.38 -17.31
CA SER A 38 12.79 6.56 -16.44
C SER A 38 11.45 6.82 -15.74
N ALA A 39 10.33 6.68 -16.44
CA ALA A 39 8.99 6.88 -15.88
C ALA A 39 8.64 5.81 -14.82
N LYS A 40 9.00 4.53 -15.07
CA LYS A 40 8.82 3.45 -14.10
C LYS A 40 9.66 3.70 -12.85
N THR A 41 10.92 4.09 -13.03
CA THR A 41 11.85 4.38 -11.91
C THR A 41 11.37 5.56 -11.05
N GLN A 42 10.79 6.59 -11.68
CA GLN A 42 10.20 7.72 -10.96
C GLN A 42 8.96 7.30 -10.15
N TYR A 43 8.11 6.43 -10.71
CA TYR A 43 6.92 5.94 -10.02
C TYR A 43 7.26 4.99 -8.86
N ASP A 44 8.27 4.13 -9.03
CA ASP A 44 8.79 3.28 -7.96
C ASP A 44 9.36 4.11 -6.79
N SER A 45 10.00 5.24 -7.11
CA SER A 45 10.49 6.21 -6.12
C SER A 45 9.34 6.85 -5.32
N LEU A 46 8.23 7.22 -5.96
CA LEU A 46 7.06 7.78 -5.27
C LEU A 46 6.50 6.80 -4.24
N PHE A 47 6.33 5.52 -4.58
CA PHE A 47 5.90 4.53 -3.60
C PHE A 47 6.88 4.35 -2.45
N ALA A 48 8.19 4.43 -2.73
CA ALA A 48 9.18 4.38 -1.67
C ALA A 48 9.01 5.55 -0.66
N TYR A 49 8.71 6.76 -1.14
CA TYR A 49 8.40 7.91 -0.26
C TYR A 49 7.08 7.73 0.49
N TYR A 50 6.02 7.25 -0.17
CA TYR A 50 4.73 6.95 0.46
C TYR A 50 4.87 5.95 1.62
N PHE A 51 5.61 4.86 1.40
CA PHE A 51 5.89 3.87 2.43
C PHE A 51 6.84 4.39 3.51
N ALA A 52 7.78 5.27 3.16
CA ALA A 52 8.63 5.93 4.14
C ALA A 52 7.82 6.83 5.08
N ALA A 53 6.86 7.61 4.55
CA ALA A 53 5.95 8.43 5.34
C ALA A 53 5.13 7.59 6.33
N ALA A 54 4.63 6.44 5.89
CA ALA A 54 3.93 5.49 6.76
C ALA A 54 4.81 5.00 7.93
N ARG A 55 6.09 4.75 7.65
CA ARG A 55 7.09 4.32 8.63
C ARG A 55 7.54 5.43 9.58
N THR A 56 7.54 6.70 9.15
CA THR A 56 8.00 7.84 9.96
C THR A 56 6.88 8.64 10.62
N ASN A 57 5.64 8.13 10.58
CA ASN A 57 4.45 8.77 11.14
C ASN A 57 4.11 10.14 10.50
N ASP A 58 4.43 10.30 9.21
CA ASP A 58 4.21 11.55 8.49
C ASP A 58 2.83 11.54 7.81
N THR A 59 1.80 11.94 8.57
CA THR A 59 0.41 11.93 8.09
C THR A 59 0.16 12.93 6.96
N ALA A 60 0.85 14.07 6.97
CA ALA A 60 0.68 15.10 5.94
C ALA A 60 1.16 14.60 4.57
N VAL A 61 2.29 13.88 4.51
CA VAL A 61 2.75 13.26 3.27
C VAL A 61 1.81 12.14 2.82
N ILE A 62 1.26 11.34 3.74
CA ILE A 62 0.26 10.32 3.39
C ILE A 62 -0.96 10.95 2.72
N GLU A 63 -1.55 11.98 3.32
CA GLU A 63 -2.71 12.70 2.78
C GLU A 63 -2.40 13.28 1.39
N GLN A 64 -1.29 14.00 1.25
CA GLN A 64 -0.88 14.59 -0.03
C GLN A 64 -0.71 13.55 -1.15
N PHE A 65 -0.15 12.39 -0.84
CA PHE A 65 0.04 11.33 -1.83
C PHE A 65 -1.29 10.71 -2.25
N VAL A 66 -2.19 10.45 -1.31
CA VAL A 66 -3.53 9.94 -1.59
C VAL A 66 -4.34 10.96 -2.41
N ASP A 67 -4.29 12.25 -2.05
CA ASP A 67 -4.92 13.34 -2.80
C ASP A 67 -4.35 13.49 -4.22
N ALA A 68 -3.05 13.22 -4.40
CA ALA A 68 -2.39 13.19 -5.70
C ALA A 68 -2.74 11.94 -6.54
N GLY A 69 -3.56 11.02 -6.01
CA GLY A 69 -4.07 9.86 -6.72
C GLY A 69 -3.24 8.58 -6.55
N ILE A 70 -2.31 8.53 -5.61
CA ILE A 70 -1.70 7.25 -5.22
C ILE A 70 -2.81 6.34 -4.67
N PRO A 71 -2.99 5.11 -5.19
CA PRO A 71 -3.96 4.19 -4.62
C PRO A 71 -3.58 3.88 -3.18
N ILE A 72 -4.49 4.14 -2.24
CA ILE A 72 -4.23 4.04 -0.79
C ILE A 72 -3.74 2.65 -0.36
N ASP A 73 -4.26 1.62 -1.03
CA ASP A 73 -3.99 0.19 -0.80
C ASP A 73 -2.82 -0.36 -1.62
N SER A 74 -2.00 0.52 -2.19
CA SER A 74 -0.77 0.10 -2.87
C SER A 74 0.15 -0.65 -1.92
N TYR A 75 0.85 -1.65 -2.45
CA TYR A 75 1.70 -2.55 -1.69
C TYR A 75 3.10 -2.66 -2.26
N ASN A 76 4.09 -2.90 -1.39
CA ASN A 76 5.46 -3.13 -1.82
C ASN A 76 5.72 -4.58 -2.25
N ASN A 77 6.96 -4.92 -2.61
CA ASN A 77 7.34 -6.27 -3.03
C ASN A 77 7.14 -7.38 -1.98
N LYS A 78 6.88 -7.05 -0.72
CA LYS A 78 6.53 -7.98 0.36
C LYS A 78 5.01 -8.09 0.59
N GLY A 79 4.21 -7.37 -0.19
CA GLY A 79 2.76 -7.27 -0.02
C GLY A 79 2.34 -6.29 1.07
N TYR A 80 3.26 -5.53 1.67
CA TYR A 80 2.88 -4.59 2.73
C TYR A 80 2.23 -3.34 2.14
N THR A 81 1.03 -3.02 2.63
CA THR A 81 0.38 -1.72 2.43
C THR A 81 0.96 -0.67 3.38
N ALA A 82 0.67 0.61 3.14
CA ALA A 82 1.03 1.68 4.07
C ALA A 82 0.45 1.46 5.48
N LEU A 83 -0.76 0.89 5.58
CA LEU A 83 -1.42 0.59 6.86
C LEU A 83 -0.64 -0.45 7.66
N MET A 84 -0.18 -1.52 7.00
CA MET A 84 0.67 -2.53 7.64
C MET A 84 2.02 -1.97 8.08
N ILE A 85 2.63 -1.11 7.26
CA ILE A 85 3.91 -0.47 7.60
C ILE A 85 3.75 0.44 8.82
N ALA A 86 2.75 1.33 8.83
CA ALA A 86 2.47 2.19 9.98
C ALA A 86 2.20 1.36 11.24
N THR A 87 1.45 0.26 11.10
CA THR A 87 1.18 -0.68 12.19
C THR A 87 2.46 -1.34 12.71
N TYR A 88 3.36 -1.79 11.83
CA TYR A 88 4.62 -2.42 12.22
C TYR A 88 5.51 -1.49 13.07
N HIS A 89 5.39 -0.19 12.82
CA HIS A 89 6.15 0.86 13.47
C HIS A 89 5.43 1.53 14.65
N GLY A 90 4.23 1.06 15.04
CA GLY A 90 3.48 1.65 16.16
C GLY A 90 2.91 3.05 15.89
N ASN A 91 2.86 3.46 14.62
CA ASN A 91 2.50 4.81 14.19
C ASN A 91 0.97 4.99 14.19
N LYS A 92 0.38 5.08 15.39
CA LYS A 92 -1.09 5.13 15.56
C LYS A 92 -1.75 6.29 14.81
N ASN A 93 -1.10 7.46 14.73
CA ASN A 93 -1.67 8.61 14.01
C ASN A 93 -1.79 8.30 12.51
N THR A 94 -0.75 7.73 11.91
CA THR A 94 -0.81 7.31 10.51
C THR A 94 -1.76 6.15 10.28
N VAL A 95 -1.86 5.18 11.20
CA VAL A 95 -2.90 4.13 11.13
C VAL A 95 -4.30 4.76 11.06
N ASN A 96 -4.62 5.66 11.98
CA ASN A 96 -5.92 6.32 12.01
C ASN A 96 -6.16 7.17 10.74
N THR A 97 -5.13 7.86 10.25
CA THR A 97 -5.21 8.67 9.02
C THR A 97 -5.52 7.79 7.81
N LEU A 98 -4.77 6.70 7.63
CA LEU A 98 -4.99 5.76 6.53
C LEU A 98 -6.39 5.13 6.59
N LEU A 99 -6.86 4.72 7.77
CA LEU A 99 -8.21 4.19 7.94
C LEU A 99 -9.28 5.25 7.64
N HIS A 100 -9.07 6.50 8.05
CA HIS A 100 -9.97 7.61 7.75
C HIS A 100 -10.05 7.90 6.24
N LEU A 101 -8.92 7.77 5.54
CA LEU A 101 -8.84 7.89 4.09
C LEU A 101 -9.36 6.65 3.33
N GLY A 102 -9.81 5.61 4.05
CA GLY A 102 -10.45 4.43 3.47
C GLY A 102 -9.51 3.25 3.18
N ALA A 103 -8.33 3.19 3.82
CA ALA A 103 -7.42 2.06 3.67
C ALA A 103 -8.09 0.76 4.11
N ASN A 104 -7.89 -0.29 3.32
CA ASN A 104 -8.47 -1.60 3.58
C ASN A 104 -7.61 -2.40 4.57
N ALA A 105 -8.12 -2.59 5.80
CA ALA A 105 -7.46 -3.36 6.85
C ALA A 105 -7.42 -4.88 6.58
N CYS A 106 -8.27 -5.36 5.66
CA CYS A 106 -8.43 -6.77 5.29
C CYS A 106 -7.33 -7.31 4.39
N LEU A 107 -6.57 -6.42 3.75
CA LEU A 107 -5.56 -6.84 2.78
C LEU A 107 -4.49 -7.68 3.47
N GLU A 108 -3.89 -8.56 2.69
CA GLU A 108 -2.91 -9.53 3.16
C GLU A 108 -1.52 -9.24 2.59
N ASP A 109 -0.51 -9.40 3.43
CA ASP A 109 0.87 -9.43 2.96
C ASP A 109 1.18 -10.74 2.20
N ASN A 110 2.41 -10.89 1.69
CA ASN A 110 2.80 -12.11 0.97
C ASN A 110 2.79 -13.38 1.84
N ARG A 111 2.63 -13.27 3.16
CA ARG A 111 2.50 -14.37 4.13
C ARG A 111 1.05 -14.59 4.57
N GLY A 112 0.08 -13.85 4.02
CA GLY A 112 -1.33 -13.94 4.39
C GLY A 112 -1.68 -13.19 5.68
N ASN A 113 -0.77 -12.37 6.23
CA ASN A 113 -1.04 -11.63 7.45
C ASN A 113 -1.79 -10.33 7.12
N THR A 114 -2.82 -10.04 7.93
CA THR A 114 -3.54 -8.77 7.90
C THR A 114 -2.83 -7.70 8.74
N ALA A 115 -3.33 -6.46 8.70
CA ALA A 115 -2.84 -5.40 9.58
C ALA A 115 -3.00 -5.75 11.08
N LEU A 116 -4.07 -6.47 11.46
CA LEU A 116 -4.25 -6.91 12.86
C LEU A 116 -3.14 -7.88 13.29
N MET A 117 -2.78 -8.84 12.44
CA MET A 117 -1.67 -9.76 12.71
C MET A 117 -0.33 -9.03 12.81
N ALA A 118 -0.12 -7.97 12.02
CA ALA A 118 1.05 -7.10 12.18
C ALA A 118 1.06 -6.39 13.54
N ALA A 119 -0.08 -5.86 14.02
CA ALA A 119 -0.18 -5.24 15.34
C ALA A 119 0.12 -6.24 16.47
N ILE A 120 -0.40 -7.46 16.35
CA ILE A 120 -0.17 -8.57 17.28
C ILE A 120 1.33 -8.90 17.34
N PHE A 121 1.98 -9.11 16.20
CA PHE A 121 3.40 -9.43 16.12
C PHE A 121 4.29 -8.38 16.83
N ARG A 122 3.88 -7.10 16.76
CA ARG A 122 4.61 -5.99 17.38
C ARG A 122 4.21 -5.68 18.81
N GLY A 123 3.14 -6.30 19.33
CA GLY A 123 2.60 -5.99 20.66
C GLY A 123 1.89 -4.62 20.73
N GLU A 124 1.45 -4.09 19.59
CA GLU A 124 0.82 -2.77 19.48
C GLU A 124 -0.66 -2.81 19.85
N PHE A 125 -0.96 -3.08 21.13
CA PHE A 125 -2.33 -3.28 21.62
C PHE A 125 -3.29 -2.12 21.26
N SER A 126 -2.79 -0.88 21.29
CA SER A 126 -3.59 0.32 20.97
C SER A 126 -4.06 0.33 19.51
N ILE A 127 -3.24 -0.19 18.59
CA ILE A 127 -3.56 -0.34 17.17
C ILE A 127 -4.39 -1.59 16.94
N ALA A 128 -4.07 -2.71 17.60
CA ALA A 128 -4.89 -3.92 17.56
C ALA A 128 -6.35 -3.63 17.97
N LYS A 129 -6.54 -2.79 18.99
CA LYS A 129 -7.88 -2.33 19.41
C LYS A 129 -8.61 -1.54 18.33
N THR A 130 -7.91 -0.72 17.55
CA THR A 130 -8.52 -0.02 16.41
C THR A 130 -8.90 -0.99 15.29
N LEU A 131 -8.06 -1.99 15.03
CA LEU A 131 -8.22 -2.88 13.88
C LEU A 131 -9.19 -4.04 14.12
N VAL A 132 -9.36 -4.52 15.36
CA VAL A 132 -10.11 -5.75 15.66
C VAL A 132 -11.58 -5.72 15.19
N SER A 133 -12.22 -4.55 15.21
CA SER A 133 -13.61 -4.38 14.78
C SER A 133 -13.76 -4.13 13.29
N LEU A 134 -12.64 -3.84 12.62
CA LEU A 134 -12.56 -3.61 11.18
C LEU A 134 -12.18 -4.89 10.44
N ASP A 135 -11.70 -5.91 11.17
CA ASP A 135 -11.14 -7.11 10.55
C ASP A 135 -12.22 -8.01 9.94
N CYS A 136 -11.81 -8.65 8.85
CA CYS A 136 -12.67 -8.85 7.69
C CYS A 136 -13.20 -10.27 7.56
N ASP A 137 -12.60 -11.15 8.35
CA ASP A 137 -13.11 -12.46 8.74
C ASP A 137 -12.27 -12.92 9.95
N ASN A 138 -12.91 -13.15 11.10
CA ASN A 138 -12.20 -13.59 12.32
C ASN A 138 -11.64 -15.03 12.18
N ALA A 139 -12.14 -15.78 11.19
CA ALA A 139 -11.66 -17.11 10.84
C ALA A 139 -10.57 -17.11 9.74
N HIS A 140 -10.22 -15.93 9.17
CA HIS A 140 -9.16 -15.83 8.18
C HIS A 140 -7.85 -16.44 8.72
N GLN A 141 -7.18 -17.22 7.88
CA GLN A 141 -5.91 -17.85 8.21
C GLN A 141 -4.81 -17.30 7.33
N ASN A 142 -3.68 -16.94 7.94
CA ASN A 142 -2.48 -16.64 7.18
C ASN A 142 -1.93 -17.92 6.51
N LYS A 143 -0.85 -17.80 5.72
CA LYS A 143 -0.25 -18.94 5.01
C LYS A 143 0.38 -20.00 5.93
N ALA A 144 0.51 -19.71 7.23
CA ALA A 144 0.91 -20.69 8.23
C ALA A 144 -0.30 -21.41 8.87
N GLY A 145 -1.53 -21.14 8.41
CA GLY A 145 -2.76 -21.73 8.93
C GLY A 145 -3.23 -21.11 10.24
N GLN A 146 -2.73 -19.93 10.62
CA GLN A 146 -3.04 -19.30 11.90
C GLN A 146 -4.11 -18.21 11.73
N THR A 147 -5.16 -18.27 12.55
CA THR A 147 -6.08 -17.13 12.74
C THR A 147 -5.42 -16.02 13.55
N ALA A 148 -6.01 -14.82 13.58
CA ALA A 148 -5.49 -13.72 14.40
C ALA A 148 -5.41 -14.10 15.90
N GLU A 149 -6.38 -14.87 16.40
CA GLU A 149 -6.36 -15.35 17.79
C GLU A 149 -5.22 -16.34 18.05
N GLN A 150 -5.04 -17.33 17.18
CA GLN A 150 -3.94 -18.30 17.28
C GLN A 150 -2.57 -17.62 17.15
N PHE A 151 -2.49 -16.59 16.30
CA PHE A 151 -1.31 -15.75 16.16
C PHE A 151 -1.03 -14.98 17.47
N ALA A 152 -2.06 -14.39 18.09
CA ALA A 152 -1.93 -13.71 19.38
C ALA A 152 -1.50 -14.64 20.51
N GLN A 153 -1.99 -15.89 20.55
CA GLN A 153 -1.52 -16.93 21.46
C GLN A 153 -0.04 -17.24 21.25
N THR A 154 0.39 -17.40 19.99
CA THR A 154 1.79 -17.69 19.64
C THR A 154 2.76 -16.60 20.13
N PHE A 155 2.34 -15.33 20.10
CA PHE A 155 3.14 -14.19 20.56
C PHE A 155 2.84 -13.73 21.99
N GLY A 156 2.03 -14.48 22.76
CA GLY A 156 1.71 -14.17 24.15
C GLY A 156 0.92 -12.87 24.37
N GLN A 157 0.15 -12.43 23.37
CA GLN A 157 -0.57 -11.15 23.39
C GLN A 157 -1.92 -11.26 24.13
N GLN A 158 -1.87 -11.54 25.43
CA GLN A 158 -3.05 -11.86 26.25
C GLN A 158 -4.19 -10.83 26.14
N LYS A 159 -3.87 -9.53 26.18
CA LYS A 159 -4.88 -8.46 26.05
C LYS A 159 -5.59 -8.49 24.69
N VAL A 160 -4.90 -8.90 23.63
CA VAL A 160 -5.51 -9.00 22.29
C VAL A 160 -6.39 -10.25 22.19
N ILE A 161 -6.02 -11.35 22.83
CA ILE A 161 -6.86 -12.56 22.91
C ILE A 161 -8.20 -12.25 23.59
N GLU A 162 -8.15 -11.54 24.73
CA GLU A 162 -9.37 -11.11 25.44
C GLU A 162 -10.24 -10.20 24.57
N LEU A 163 -9.62 -9.28 23.84
CA LEU A 163 -10.29 -8.37 22.91
C LEU A 163 -10.97 -9.14 21.75
N LEU A 164 -10.27 -10.10 21.15
CA LEU A 164 -10.81 -10.93 20.07
C LEU A 164 -12.00 -11.78 20.56
N ALA A 165 -11.91 -12.37 21.75
CA ALA A 165 -13.01 -13.12 22.35
C ALA A 165 -14.25 -12.24 22.59
N GLN A 166 -14.07 -11.00 23.04
CA GLN A 166 -15.17 -10.05 23.21
C GLN A 166 -15.87 -9.72 21.89
N VAL A 167 -15.10 -9.51 20.81
CA VAL A 167 -15.66 -9.22 19.48
C VAL A 167 -16.38 -10.42 18.89
N ASN A 168 -15.86 -11.64 19.07
CA ASN A 168 -16.52 -12.87 18.61
C ASN A 168 -17.86 -13.12 19.30
N ASN A 169 -17.97 -12.80 20.58
CA ASN A 169 -19.22 -12.97 21.34
C ASN A 169 -20.29 -11.90 21.05
N ALA A 170 -19.93 -10.82 20.34
CA ALA A 170 -20.82 -9.71 20.03
C ALA A 170 -21.43 -9.77 18.62
N LYS A 171 -21.01 -10.74 17.78
CA LYS A 171 -21.55 -11.02 16.45
C LYS A 171 -22.56 -12.16 16.51
#